data_AF-A0A0S8I3S5-F1
#
_entry.id   AF-A0A0S8I3S5-F1
#
_cell.length_a   1.000
_cell.length_b   1.000
_cell.length_c   1.000
_cell.angle_alpha   90.00
_cell.angle_beta   90.00
_cell.angle_gamma   90.00
#
_symmetry.space_group_name_H-M   'P 1'
#
loop_
_entity.id
_entity.type
_entity.pdbx_description
1 polymer ?
#
loop_
_entity_poly.entity_id
_entity_poly.type
_entity_poly.pdbx_seq_one_letter_code
_entity_poly.pdbx_strand_id
1 'polypeptide(L)' 'MAENLEEKTLFSGEKVKVIGAEYEKGMPEQPHQWRGKIQSRQDMLKYLQNGERYWFSKDWYGSEKRKTPA' A
#
# COMPACT_ATOMS: atom_id res chain seq x y z
N MET A 1 -17.06 15.18 -15.92
CA MET A 1 -18.01 14.09 -16.24
C MET A 1 -17.16 12.84 -16.36
N ALA A 2 -17.40 11.79 -15.57
CA ALA A 2 -16.57 10.58 -15.64
C ALA A 2 -16.80 9.87 -16.99
N GLU A 3 -15.73 9.62 -17.73
CA GLU A 3 -15.81 9.13 -19.13
C GLU A 3 -15.94 7.60 -19.20
N ASN A 4 -15.57 6.88 -18.14
CA ASN A 4 -15.62 5.41 -18.08
C ASN A 4 -16.63 4.95 -17.02
N LEU A 5 -17.86 4.63 -17.44
CA LEU A 5 -18.91 4.06 -16.58
C LEU A 5 -19.19 2.60 -16.98
N GLU A 6 -18.95 1.67 -16.06
CA GLU A 6 -19.21 0.23 -16.18
C GLU A 6 -20.50 -0.14 -15.42
N GLU A 7 -21.36 -0.98 -16.00
CA GLU A 7 -22.52 -1.52 -15.29
C GLU A 7 -22.12 -2.76 -14.49
N LYS A 8 -22.27 -2.71 -13.15
CA LYS A 8 -22.08 -3.85 -12.26
C LYS A 8 -23.37 -4.16 -11.52
N THR A 9 -23.65 -5.44 -11.36
CA THR A 9 -24.77 -5.90 -10.53
C THR A 9 -24.35 -5.86 -9.07
N LEU A 10 -25.09 -5.10 -8.27
CA LEU A 10 -24.98 -5.18 -6.83
C LEU A 10 -25.45 -6.56 -6.35
N PHE A 11 -25.05 -6.91 -5.13
CA PHE A 11 -25.48 -8.14 -4.47
C PHE A 11 -27.01 -8.25 -4.35
N SER A 12 -27.73 -7.11 -4.32
CA SER A 12 -29.19 -7.02 -4.32
C SER A 12 -29.85 -7.33 -5.67
N GLY A 13 -29.08 -7.53 -6.74
CA GLY A 13 -29.58 -7.76 -8.11
C GLY A 13 -29.81 -6.47 -8.91
N GLU A 14 -29.63 -5.29 -8.30
CA GLU A 14 -29.77 -4.00 -8.98
C GLU A 14 -28.53 -3.68 -9.83
N LYS A 15 -28.73 -3.12 -11.03
CA LYS A 15 -27.65 -2.71 -11.92
C LYS A 15 -27.26 -1.25 -11.63
N VAL A 16 -26.01 -1.02 -11.28
CA VAL A 16 -25.50 0.32 -10.94
C VAL A 16 -24.30 0.65 -11.83
N LYS A 17 -24.23 1.91 -12.26
CA LYS A 17 -23.12 2.44 -13.05
C LYS A 17 -21.99 2.84 -12.11
N VAL A 18 -20.85 2.17 -12.24
CA VAL A 18 -19.64 2.37 -11.44
C VAL A 18 -18.55 2.95 -12.34
N ILE A 19 -17.73 3.85 -11.80
CA ILE A 19 -16.58 4.36 -12.55
C ILE A 19 -15.60 3.20 -12.78
N GLY A 20 -15.28 2.95 -14.05
CA GLY A 20 -14.37 1.90 -14.49
C GLY A 20 -12.90 2.21 -14.16
N ALA A 21 -11.99 1.39 -14.69
CA ALA A 21 -10.56 1.64 -14.55
C ALA A 21 -10.15 2.95 -15.25
N GLU A 22 -9.68 3.94 -14.48
CA GLU A 22 -9.16 5.21 -15.00
C GLU A 22 -7.63 5.22 -15.15
N TYR A 23 -7.00 4.04 -15.01
CA TYR A 23 -5.57 3.88 -15.23
C TYR A 23 -5.29 3.34 -16.63
N GLU A 24 -4.22 3.82 -17.24
CA GLU A 24 -3.73 3.26 -18.49
C GLU A 24 -3.32 1.80 -18.29
N LYS A 25 -3.86 0.92 -19.12
CA LYS A 25 -3.51 -0.50 -19.10
C LYS A 25 -2.10 -0.65 -19.66
N GLY A 26 -1.13 -0.94 -18.80
CA GLY A 26 0.26 -1.14 -19.20
C GLY A 26 0.98 -2.13 -18.28
N MET A 27 1.93 -2.86 -18.86
CA MET A 27 2.91 -3.63 -18.10
C MET A 27 4.18 -2.76 -17.99
N PRO A 28 4.76 -2.57 -16.79
CA PRO A 28 5.96 -1.77 -16.65
C PRO A 28 7.09 -2.41 -17.44
N GLU A 29 7.67 -1.67 -18.39
CA GLU A 29 8.81 -2.15 -19.19
C GLU A 29 10.10 -2.25 -18.37
N GLN A 30 10.19 -1.51 -17.27
CA GLN A 30 11.37 -1.44 -16.43
C GLN A 30 11.10 -1.86 -14.97
N PRO A 31 12.08 -2.49 -14.30
CA PRO A 31 11.99 -2.77 -12.87
C PRO A 31 11.77 -1.50 -12.05
N HIS A 32 10.95 -1.60 -11.01
CA HIS A 32 10.69 -0.47 -10.12
C HIS A 32 11.93 -0.09 -9.31
N GLN A 33 12.60 1.00 -9.66
CA GLN A 33 13.77 1.52 -8.93
C GLN A 33 13.35 2.35 -7.71
N TRP A 34 12.87 1.67 -6.66
CA TRP A 34 12.43 2.34 -5.43
C TRP A 34 13.54 3.19 -4.77
N ARG A 35 14.80 2.77 -4.91
CA ARG A 35 15.98 3.51 -4.43
C ARG A 35 16.12 4.90 -5.05
N GLY A 36 15.66 5.11 -6.28
CA GLY A 36 15.71 6.42 -6.93
C GLY A 36 14.75 7.45 -6.31
N LYS A 37 13.70 6.98 -5.64
CA LYS A 37 12.73 7.86 -4.95
C LYS A 37 13.19 8.31 -3.57
N ILE A 38 14.13 7.59 -2.95
CA ILE A 38 14.61 7.85 -1.59
C ILE A 38 16.10 8.21 -1.68
N GLN A 39 16.37 9.51 -1.75
CA GLN A 39 17.71 10.01 -2.06
C GLN A 39 18.66 9.96 -0.87
N SER A 40 18.15 10.17 0.35
CA SER A 40 18.96 10.20 1.58
C SER A 40 19.06 8.83 2.23
N ARG A 41 20.26 8.49 2.72
CA ARG A 41 20.49 7.30 3.56
C ARG A 41 19.56 7.28 4.78
N GLN A 42 19.32 8.43 5.39
CA GLN A 42 18.44 8.50 6.56
C GLN A 42 17.01 8.13 6.20
N ASP A 43 16.53 8.56 5.04
CA ASP A 43 15.17 8.25 4.60
C ASP A 43 15.03 6.79 4.16
N MET A 44 16.11 6.19 3.62
CA MET A 44 16.16 4.74 3.37
C MET A 44 16.05 3.95 4.67
N LEU A 45 16.76 4.37 5.71
CA LEU A 45 16.70 3.74 7.03
C LEU A 45 15.31 3.90 7.66
N LYS A 46 14.69 5.08 7.57
CA LYS A 46 13.32 5.31 8.05
C LYS A 46 12.31 4.44 7.31
N TYR A 47 12.42 4.34 5.99
CA TYR A 47 11.55 3.51 5.17
C TYR A 47 11.63 2.04 5.61
N LEU A 48 12.85 1.52 5.80
CA LEU A 48 13.06 0.16 6.29
C LEU A 48 12.50 -0.03 7.71
N GLN A 49 12.78 0.90 8.62
CA GLN A 49 12.30 0.84 10.01
C GLN A 49 10.77 0.84 10.11
N ASN A 50 10.10 1.61 9.24
CA ASN A 50 8.64 1.64 9.17
C ASN A 50 8.08 0.36 8.56
N GLY A 51 8.69 -0.18 7.51
CA GLY A 51 8.28 -1.44 6.87
C GLY A 51 8.49 -2.65 7.78
N GLU A 52 9.61 -2.65 8.50
CA GLU A 52 9.99 -3.67 9.48
C GLU A 52 9.60 -3.24 10.90
N ARG A 53 8.41 -2.63 11.05
CA ARG A 53 7.91 -2.14 12.35
C ARG A 53 7.97 -3.22 13.44
N TYR A 54 7.73 -4.48 13.08
CA TYR A 54 7.86 -5.60 14.03
C TYR A 54 9.27 -5.79 14.60
N TRP A 55 10.31 -5.41 13.88
CA TRP A 55 11.70 -5.54 14.34
C TRP A 55 12.20 -4.28 15.03
N PHE A 56 11.72 -3.10 14.63
CA PHE A 56 12.23 -1.82 15.12
C PHE A 56 11.32 -1.09 16.10
N SER A 57 10.04 -1.45 16.20
CA SER A 57 9.13 -0.80 17.13
C SER A 57 9.33 -1.31 18.55
N LYS A 58 9.49 -0.36 19.47
CA LYS A 58 9.45 -0.62 20.92
C LYS A 58 8.01 -0.69 21.45
N ASP A 59 7.05 -0.20 20.67
CA ASP A 59 5.63 -0.15 21.01
C ASP A 59 4.93 -1.38 20.41
N TRP A 60 5.04 -2.51 21.10
CA TRP A 60 4.26 -3.70 20.79
C TRP A 60 2.82 -3.49 21.23
N TYR A 61 1.88 -3.45 20.29
CA TYR A 61 0.44 -3.44 20.57
C TYR A 61 -0.10 -4.86 20.42
N GLY A 62 0.11 -5.65 21.47
CA GLY A 62 -0.36 -7.03 21.63
C GLY A 62 -0.12 -7.50 23.06
N SER A 63 -0.75 -8.61 23.46
CA SER A 63 -0.59 -9.20 24.80
C SER A 63 0.85 -9.67 25.11
N GLU A 64 1.75 -9.58 24.13
CA GLU A 64 3.16 -9.96 24.17
C GLU A 64 4.09 -8.82 24.62
N LYS A 65 3.62 -7.87 25.44
CA LYS A 65 4.54 -7.00 26.18
C LYS A 65 5.40 -7.88 27.11
N ARG A 66 6.58 -8.28 26.64
CA ARG A 66 7.56 -9.00 27.46
C ARG A 66 7.97 -8.09 28.62
N LYS A 67 7.94 -8.63 29.85
CA LYS A 67 8.33 -7.90 31.07
C LYS A 67 9.83 -7.61 31.16
N THR A 68 10.64 -8.27 30.34
CA THR A 68 12.09 -8.10 30.28
C THR A 68 12.53 -7.94 28.82
N PRO A 69 13.25 -6.86 28.47
CA PRO A 69 13.90 -6.71 27.18
C PRO A 69 15.13 -7.62 27.07
N ALA A 70 15.45 -8.05 25.86
CA ALA A 70 16.66 -8.83 25.54
C ALA A 70 17.88 -7.93 25.34
#